data_AF-A0A066ZXA4-F1
#
_entry.id   AF-A0A066ZXA4-F1
#
_cell.length_a   1.000
_cell.length_b   1.000
_cell.length_c   1.000
_cell.angle_alpha   90.00
_cell.angle_beta   90.00
_cell.angle_gamma   90.00
#
_symmetry.space_group_name_H-M   'P 1'
#
loop_
_entity.id
_entity.type
_entity.pdbx_description
1 polymer ?
#
loop_
_entity_poly.entity_id
_entity_poly.type
_entity_poly.pdbx_seq_one_letter_code
_entity_poly.pdbx_strand_id
1 'polypeptide(L)'
;MLELKPKEAVNLIGTSQNVVQILFQQGNQKALVKRRVDPGWIVEYYEKPHSMPKYIFFDLDDEPNMEEFVLNLASHQDEFDQELELYRWGIQKPVPADTETFGAFRILLTDKTTGALSWLSEKGRVLMIQSFQDAQELMMSITNSKSNQVAIII
;
A
#
# COMPACT_ATOMS: atom_id res chain seq x y z
N MET A 1 2.56 -1.71 21.28
CA MET A 1 2.06 -2.93 20.62
C MET A 1 2.94 -4.15 20.78
N LEU A 2 2.32 -5.26 21.17
CA LEU A 2 2.90 -6.61 21.24
C LEU A 2 2.39 -7.47 20.07
N GLU A 3 3.26 -8.24 19.42
CA GLU A 3 2.82 -9.24 18.44
C GLU A 3 2.30 -10.50 19.15
N LEU A 4 1.11 -10.97 18.78
CA LEU A 4 0.43 -12.13 19.35
C LEU A 4 0.47 -13.34 18.42
N LYS A 5 0.49 -14.54 19.02
CA LYS A 5 0.24 -15.77 18.28
C LYS A 5 -1.26 -15.89 17.96
N PRO A 6 -1.64 -16.58 16.86
CA PRO A 6 -3.04 -16.74 16.47
C PRO A 6 -3.96 -17.27 17.57
N LYS A 7 -3.48 -18.24 18.39
CA LYS A 7 -4.28 -18.80 19.50
C LYS A 7 -4.57 -17.79 20.61
N GLU A 8 -3.64 -16.88 20.90
CA GLU A 8 -3.80 -15.84 21.92
C GLU A 8 -4.81 -14.79 21.45
N ALA A 9 -4.72 -14.40 20.19
CA ALA A 9 -5.66 -13.49 19.55
C ALA A 9 -7.10 -14.05 19.56
N VAL A 10 -7.30 -15.33 19.25
CA VAL A 10 -8.62 -15.98 19.27
C VAL A 10 -9.28 -15.88 20.66
N ASN A 11 -8.51 -16.05 21.74
CA ASN A 11 -9.04 -15.94 23.10
C ASN A 11 -9.48 -14.51 23.43
N LEU A 12 -8.75 -13.51 22.94
CA LEU A 12 -9.05 -12.09 23.18
C LEU A 12 -10.19 -11.55 22.31
N ILE A 13 -10.27 -11.99 21.04
CA ILE A 13 -11.34 -11.62 20.12
C ILE A 13 -12.65 -12.31 20.53
N GLY A 14 -12.56 -13.57 20.97
CA GLY A 14 -13.72 -14.37 21.35
C GLY A 14 -14.74 -14.47 20.20
N THR A 15 -16.02 -14.24 20.52
CA THR A 15 -17.12 -14.16 19.54
C THR A 15 -17.44 -12.73 19.09
N SER A 16 -16.65 -11.75 19.53
CA SER A 16 -16.93 -10.34 19.28
C SER A 16 -16.63 -9.97 17.83
N GLN A 17 -17.64 -9.44 17.12
CA GLN A 17 -17.50 -8.94 15.75
C GLN A 17 -17.15 -7.45 15.69
N ASN A 18 -16.57 -6.87 16.74
CA ASN A 18 -16.30 -5.43 16.84
C ASN A 18 -15.10 -4.99 15.97
N VAL A 19 -15.21 -5.21 14.66
CA VAL A 19 -14.36 -4.57 13.65
C VAL A 19 -14.71 -3.09 13.64
N VAL A 20 -13.74 -2.27 14.02
CA VAL A 20 -13.87 -0.81 14.03
C VAL A 20 -13.49 -0.26 12.65
N GLN A 21 -12.47 -0.82 12.02
CA GLN A 21 -11.97 -0.34 10.74
C GLN A 21 -11.36 -1.48 9.93
N ILE A 22 -11.57 -1.45 8.61
CA ILE A 22 -10.83 -2.25 7.65
C ILE A 22 -10.21 -1.30 6.63
N LEU A 23 -8.90 -1.42 6.45
CA LEU A 23 -8.17 -0.76 5.37
C LEU A 23 -7.76 -1.81 4.36
N PHE A 24 -8.09 -1.59 3.08
CA PHE A 24 -7.64 -2.43 1.98
C PHE A 24 -6.57 -1.69 1.18
N GLN A 25 -5.51 -2.41 0.82
CA GLN A 25 -4.59 -1.94 -0.19
C GLN A 25 -5.26 -1.98 -1.58
N GLN A 26 -4.97 -1.01 -2.45
CA GLN A 26 -5.43 -1.01 -3.84
C GLN A 26 -5.16 -2.36 -4.52
N GLY A 27 -6.12 -2.84 -5.31
CA GLY A 27 -6.11 -4.19 -5.86
C GLY A 27 -6.52 -5.30 -4.89
N ASN A 28 -6.97 -4.94 -3.68
CA ASN A 28 -7.37 -5.89 -2.62
C ASN A 28 -6.32 -6.98 -2.38
N GLN A 29 -5.04 -6.60 -2.42
CA GLN A 29 -3.95 -7.56 -2.24
C GLN A 29 -3.60 -7.75 -0.77
N LYS A 30 -3.74 -6.71 0.05
CA LYS A 30 -3.49 -6.74 1.49
C LYS A 30 -4.63 -6.08 2.23
N ALA A 31 -4.78 -6.43 3.50
CA ALA A 31 -5.75 -5.78 4.38
C ALA A 31 -5.18 -5.60 5.78
N LEU A 32 -5.59 -4.51 6.43
CA LEU A 32 -5.41 -4.29 7.84
C LEU A 32 -6.78 -4.19 8.50
N VAL A 33 -7.01 -4.95 9.57
CA VAL A 33 -8.28 -4.96 10.30
C VAL A 33 -8.01 -4.51 11.73
N LYS A 34 -8.67 -3.44 12.16
CA LYS A 34 -8.63 -2.95 13.54
C LYS A 34 -9.89 -3.36 14.28
N ARG A 35 -9.72 -3.92 15.46
CA ARG A 35 -10.79 -4.38 16.35
C ARG A 35 -10.63 -3.80 17.75
N ARG A 36 -11.76 -3.52 18.40
CA ARG A 36 -11.81 -3.27 19.84
C ARG A 36 -12.17 -4.58 20.56
N VAL A 37 -11.38 -4.95 21.56
CA VAL A 37 -11.60 -6.09 22.44
C VAL A 37 -11.66 -5.63 23.90
N ASP A 38 -12.21 -6.45 24.78
CA ASP A 38 -12.50 -6.06 26.18
C ASP A 38 -11.26 -5.63 26.99
N PRO A 39 -10.03 -6.08 26.70
CA PRO A 39 -8.85 -5.47 27.32
C PRO A 39 -8.17 -4.37 26.49
N GLY A 40 -8.52 -4.15 25.21
CA GLY A 40 -7.70 -3.28 24.36
C GLY A 40 -8.06 -3.29 22.87
N TRP A 41 -7.04 -3.20 22.01
CA TRP A 41 -7.15 -3.10 20.57
C TRP A 41 -6.34 -4.19 19.89
N ILE A 42 -6.88 -4.76 18.81
CA ILE A 42 -6.16 -5.71 17.97
C ILE A 42 -6.07 -5.16 16.55
N VAL A 43 -4.89 -5.25 15.94
CA VAL A 43 -4.67 -5.00 14.51
C VAL A 43 -4.20 -6.29 13.85
N GLU A 44 -4.95 -6.77 12.86
CA GLU A 44 -4.63 -7.94 12.07
C GLU A 44 -4.14 -7.51 10.68
N TYR A 45 -2.95 -7.97 10.27
CA TYR A 45 -2.42 -7.76 8.93
C TYR A 45 -2.55 -9.03 8.09
N TYR A 46 -3.12 -8.87 6.90
CA TYR A 46 -3.34 -9.94 5.93
C TYR A 46 -2.56 -9.67 4.65
N GLU A 47 -1.75 -10.64 4.21
CA GLU A 47 -1.11 -10.61 2.89
C GLU A 47 -2.04 -11.00 1.74
N LYS A 48 -3.21 -11.57 2.06
CA LYS A 48 -4.32 -11.81 1.14
C LYS A 48 -5.61 -11.62 1.91
N PRO A 49 -6.55 -10.76 1.48
CA PRO A 49 -7.85 -10.65 2.12
C PRO A 49 -8.51 -12.03 2.18
N HIS A 50 -9.10 -12.36 3.32
CA HIS A 50 -9.75 -13.67 3.59
C HIS A 50 -8.82 -14.87 3.81
N SER A 51 -7.50 -14.65 3.94
CA SER A 51 -6.59 -15.66 4.47
C SER A 51 -6.44 -15.54 5.99
N MET A 52 -5.65 -16.42 6.61
CA MET A 52 -5.26 -16.24 8.01
C MET A 52 -4.39 -14.97 8.14
N PRO A 53 -4.53 -14.20 9.22
CA PRO A 53 -3.69 -13.03 9.43
C PRO A 53 -2.22 -13.46 9.54
N LYS A 54 -1.34 -12.76 8.82
CA LYS A 54 0.10 -13.01 8.86
C LYS A 54 0.68 -12.50 10.18
N TYR A 55 0.24 -11.32 10.61
CA TYR A 55 0.65 -10.70 11.87
C TYR A 55 -0.57 -10.20 12.64
N ILE A 56 -0.50 -10.29 13.97
CA ILE A 56 -1.55 -9.83 14.87
C ILE A 56 -0.89 -9.02 15.96
N PHE A 57 -1.31 -7.78 16.13
CA PHE A 57 -0.75 -6.85 17.12
C PHE A 57 -1.81 -6.48 18.14
N PHE A 58 -1.40 -6.37 19.39
CA PHE A 58 -2.26 -6.02 20.51
C PHE A 58 -1.72 -4.81 21.26
N ASP A 59 -2.62 -3.90 21.61
CA ASP A 59 -2.35 -2.75 22.49
C ASP A 59 -3.44 -2.64 23.55
N LEU A 60 -3.05 -2.35 24.81
CA LEU A 60 -3.98 -2.28 25.94
C LEU A 60 -4.59 -0.87 26.05
N ASP A 61 -3.76 0.14 25.82
CA ASP A 61 -4.01 1.49 26.33
C ASP A 61 -4.46 2.43 25.20
N ASP A 62 -3.74 2.41 24.07
CA ASP A 62 -3.94 3.39 22.99
C ASP A 62 -4.65 2.78 21.78
N GLU A 63 -5.56 3.55 21.17
CA GLU A 63 -6.15 3.19 19.88
C GLU A 63 -5.08 3.29 18.78
N PRO A 64 -4.77 2.19 18.06
CA PRO A 64 -3.73 2.22 17.05
C PRO A 64 -4.16 3.03 15.83
N ASN A 65 -3.24 3.90 15.38
CA ASN A 65 -3.35 4.62 14.12
C ASN A 65 -2.94 3.70 12.96
N MET A 66 -3.87 3.44 12.04
CA MET A 66 -3.66 2.53 10.91
C MET A 66 -2.66 3.09 9.90
N GLU A 67 -2.58 4.41 9.74
CA GLU A 67 -1.63 5.05 8.83
C GLU A 67 -0.19 4.91 9.33
N GLU A 68 0.02 5.13 10.63
CA GLU A 68 1.31 4.86 11.29
C GLU A 68 1.69 3.40 11.20
N PHE A 69 0.72 2.50 11.31
CA PHE A 69 0.93 1.07 11.13
C PHE A 69 1.48 0.75 9.72
N VAL A 70 0.84 1.30 8.69
CA VAL A 70 1.28 1.16 7.30
C VAL A 70 2.68 1.76 7.10
N LEU A 71 2.95 2.95 7.65
CA LEU A 71 4.26 3.60 7.56
C LEU A 71 5.36 2.72 8.16
N ASN A 72 5.12 2.12 9.32
CA ASN A 72 6.06 1.20 9.96
C ASN A 72 6.28 -0.07 9.12
N LEU A 73 5.22 -0.68 8.59
CA LEU A 73 5.33 -1.84 7.69
C LEU A 73 6.15 -1.54 6.43
N ALA A 74 6.01 -0.33 5.89
CA ALA A 74 6.72 0.09 4.68
C ALA A 74 8.18 0.52 4.95
N SER A 75 8.52 0.94 6.18
CA SER A 75 9.85 1.49 6.53
C SER A 75 11.04 0.56 6.36
N HIS A 76 10.81 -0.74 6.21
CA HIS A 76 11.86 -1.74 6.01
C HIS A 76 12.16 -2.01 4.52
N GLN A 77 11.47 -1.33 3.61
CA GLN A 77 11.63 -1.48 2.16
C GLN A 77 12.59 -0.41 1.61
N ASP A 78 13.10 -0.62 0.40
CA ASP A 78 13.86 0.42 -0.31
C ASP A 78 12.95 1.62 -0.63
N GLU A 79 13.55 2.80 -0.80
CA GLU A 79 12.82 4.09 -0.93
C GLU A 79 11.66 4.05 -1.93
N PHE A 80 11.87 3.50 -3.13
CA PHE A 80 10.84 3.42 -4.16
C PHE A 80 9.72 2.42 -3.84
N ASP A 81 10.06 1.31 -3.19
CA ASP A 81 9.08 0.30 -2.78
C ASP A 81 8.26 0.80 -1.59
N GLN A 82 8.91 1.49 -0.65
CA GLN A 82 8.24 2.20 0.43
C GLN A 82 7.24 3.22 -0.11
N GLU A 83 7.66 4.11 -1.01
CA GLU A 83 6.77 5.12 -1.63
C GLU A 83 5.58 4.45 -2.35
N LEU A 84 5.84 3.43 -3.17
CA LEU A 84 4.79 2.70 -3.88
C LEU A 84 3.79 2.04 -2.93
N GLU A 85 4.29 1.45 -1.84
CA GLU A 85 3.44 0.83 -0.84
C GLU A 85 2.53 1.89 -0.18
N LEU A 86 3.04 3.07 0.15
CA LEU A 86 2.23 4.17 0.70
C LEU A 86 1.16 4.67 -0.27
N TYR A 87 1.46 4.75 -1.58
CA TYR A 87 0.44 5.04 -2.60
C TYR A 87 -0.62 3.95 -2.67
N ARG A 88 -0.23 2.68 -2.64
CA ARG A 88 -1.18 1.56 -2.69
C ARG A 88 -2.11 1.53 -1.48
N TRP A 89 -1.66 2.00 -0.32
CA TRP A 89 -2.51 2.14 0.88
C TRP A 89 -3.30 3.44 0.93
N GLY A 90 -3.07 4.38 -0.01
CA GLY A 90 -3.74 5.68 -0.04
C GLY A 90 -3.27 6.66 1.03
N ILE A 91 -2.17 6.36 1.73
CA ILE A 91 -1.56 7.23 2.75
C ILE A 91 -0.91 8.44 2.07
N GLN A 92 -0.24 8.19 0.95
CA GLN A 92 0.28 9.24 0.08
C GLN A 92 -0.54 9.32 -1.20
N LYS A 93 -0.51 10.48 -1.84
CA LYS A 93 -1.12 10.70 -3.16
C LYS A 93 -0.02 11.00 -4.17
N PRO A 94 -0.01 10.36 -5.34
CA PRO A 94 0.95 10.69 -6.37
C PRO A 94 0.75 12.15 -6.80
N VAL A 95 1.83 12.90 -6.89
CA VAL A 95 1.83 14.27 -7.42
C VAL A 95 2.26 14.18 -8.87
N PRO A 96 1.37 14.44 -9.84
CA PRO A 96 1.75 14.40 -11.25
C PRO A 96 2.82 15.45 -11.52
N ALA A 97 3.89 15.04 -12.19
CA ALA A 97 4.92 15.96 -12.64
C ALA A 97 4.40 16.84 -13.79
N ASP A 98 4.89 18.07 -13.82
CA ASP A 98 4.70 19.04 -14.90
C ASP A 98 6.06 19.57 -15.41
N THR A 99 6.01 20.57 -16.28
CA THR A 99 7.23 21.18 -16.85
C THR A 99 8.08 21.95 -15.83
N GLU A 100 7.55 22.25 -14.65
CA GLU A 100 8.24 22.98 -13.58
C GLU A 100 8.86 22.04 -12.53
N THR A 101 8.59 20.73 -12.64
CA THR A 101 9.11 19.71 -11.75
C THR A 101 10.60 19.47 -12.01
N PHE A 102 11.43 19.59 -10.98
CA PHE A 102 12.88 19.42 -11.07
C PHE A 102 13.31 18.00 -10.69
N GLY A 103 14.21 17.41 -11.48
CA GLY A 103 14.79 16.09 -11.21
C GLY A 103 14.45 15.06 -12.29
N ALA A 104 14.77 13.80 -12.02
CA ALA A 104 14.44 12.69 -12.90
C ALA A 104 13.01 12.20 -12.61
N PHE A 105 12.23 12.03 -13.67
CA PHE A 105 10.85 11.57 -13.66
C PHE A 105 10.76 10.05 -13.55
N ARG A 106 9.70 9.58 -12.92
CA ARG A 106 9.30 8.16 -12.91
C ARG A 106 7.87 8.05 -13.43
N ILE A 107 7.48 6.84 -13.85
CA ILE A 107 6.13 6.59 -14.35
C ILE A 107 5.44 5.58 -13.42
N LEU A 108 4.39 6.02 -12.74
CA LEU A 108 3.50 5.16 -11.99
C LEU A 108 2.44 4.57 -12.92
N LEU A 109 2.29 3.25 -12.89
CA LEU A 109 1.31 2.51 -13.66
C LEU A 109 0.19 2.04 -12.74
N THR A 110 -1.06 2.16 -13.19
CA THR A 110 -2.22 1.49 -12.59
C THR A 110 -2.85 0.55 -13.61
N ASP A 111 -3.14 -0.67 -13.17
CA ASP A 111 -3.97 -1.60 -13.93
C ASP A 111 -5.44 -1.18 -13.82
N LYS A 112 -6.15 -1.04 -14.95
CA LYS A 112 -7.54 -0.58 -15.00
C LYS A 112 -8.54 -1.59 -14.44
N THR A 113 -8.20 -2.87 -14.49
CA THR A 113 -9.11 -3.96 -14.10
C THR A 113 -9.05 -4.20 -12.59
N THR A 114 -7.84 -4.19 -12.03
CA THR A 114 -7.58 -4.50 -10.63
C THR A 114 -7.35 -3.25 -9.79
N GLY A 115 -6.91 -2.14 -10.38
CA GLY A 115 -6.43 -0.97 -9.64
C GLY A 115 -5.04 -1.16 -9.03
N ALA A 116 -4.33 -2.24 -9.38
CA ALA A 116 -3.00 -2.48 -8.84
C ALA A 116 -1.99 -1.45 -9.36
N LEU A 117 -1.24 -0.83 -8.44
CA LEU A 117 -0.18 0.12 -8.76
C LEU A 117 1.18 -0.57 -8.90
N SER A 118 2.00 -0.11 -9.83
CA SER A 118 3.39 -0.54 -9.99
C SER A 118 4.22 0.56 -10.65
N TRP A 119 5.51 0.62 -10.35
CA TRP A 119 6.43 1.43 -11.14
C TRP A 119 6.64 0.87 -12.55
N LEU A 120 6.83 1.75 -13.53
CA LEU A 120 7.46 1.37 -14.78
C LEU A 120 8.91 0.95 -14.50
N SER A 121 9.22 -0.31 -14.76
CA SER A 121 10.52 -0.88 -14.48
C SER A 121 11.14 -1.53 -15.71
N GLU A 122 12.47 -1.46 -15.81
CA GLU A 122 13.26 -2.25 -16.75
C GLU A 122 14.21 -3.17 -15.97
N LYS A 123 14.22 -4.47 -16.29
CA LYS A 123 15.07 -5.47 -15.62
C LYS A 123 14.98 -5.43 -14.08
N GLY A 124 13.78 -5.17 -13.55
CA GLY A 124 13.51 -5.12 -12.11
C GLY A 124 13.96 -3.83 -11.41
N ARG A 125 14.33 -2.79 -12.15
CA ARG A 125 14.66 -1.47 -11.57
C ARG A 125 13.70 -0.41 -12.07
N VAL A 126 13.32 0.51 -11.20
CA VAL A 126 12.49 1.68 -11.56
C VAL A 126 13.22 2.48 -12.63
N LEU A 127 12.52 2.77 -13.72
CA LEU A 127 13.06 3.58 -14.81
C LEU A 127 12.99 5.06 -14.42
N MET A 128 14.15 5.73 -14.46
CA MET A 128 14.29 7.16 -14.19
C MET A 128 14.57 7.90 -15.50
N ILE A 129 13.71 8.87 -15.85
CA ILE A 129 13.70 9.58 -17.13
C ILE A 129 14.14 11.02 -16.90
N GLN A 130 15.11 11.52 -17.65
CA GLN A 130 15.72 12.83 -17.38
C GLN A 130 14.96 14.00 -18.03
N SER A 131 14.19 13.72 -19.07
CA SER A 131 13.46 14.72 -19.85
C SER A 131 11.95 14.52 -19.69
N PHE A 132 11.23 15.60 -19.41
CA PHE A 132 9.77 15.58 -19.33
C PHE A 132 9.15 15.14 -20.67
N GLN A 133 9.74 15.57 -21.79
CA GLN A 133 9.27 15.19 -23.12
C GLN A 133 9.41 13.67 -23.36
N ASP A 134 10.56 13.09 -23.02
CA ASP A 134 10.80 11.65 -23.17
C ASP A 134 9.83 10.84 -22.27
N ALA A 135 9.54 11.34 -21.07
CA ALA A 135 8.59 10.73 -20.16
C ALA A 135 7.16 10.77 -20.73
N GLN A 136 6.76 11.89 -21.35
CA GLN A 136 5.47 12.01 -22.03
C GLN A 136 5.36 11.06 -23.23
N GLU A 137 6.39 10.99 -24.07
CA GLU A 137 6.43 10.08 -25.21
C GLU A 137 6.30 8.62 -24.77
N LEU A 138 7.04 8.23 -23.73
CA LEU A 138 6.97 6.89 -23.16
C LEU A 138 5.60 6.60 -22.55
N MET A 139 5.03 7.54 -21.78
CA MET A 139 3.69 7.44 -21.21
C MET A 139 2.64 7.20 -22.32
N MET A 140 2.67 7.99 -23.40
CA MET A 140 1.76 7.83 -24.53
C MET A 140 1.91 6.46 -25.20
N SER A 141 3.14 5.97 -25.35
CA SER A 141 3.39 4.65 -25.93
C SER A 141 2.79 3.52 -25.06
N ILE A 142 2.87 3.63 -23.73
CA ILE A 142 2.32 2.65 -22.79
C ILE A 142 0.79 2.66 -22.86
N THR A 143 0.17 3.83 -22.83
CA THR A 143 -1.29 3.95 -22.88
C THR A 143 -1.87 3.45 -24.22
N ASN A 144 -1.11 3.58 -25.32
CA ASN A 144 -1.53 3.13 -26.65
C ASN A 144 -1.28 1.63 -26.88
N SER A 145 -0.20 1.08 -26.32
CA SER A 145 0.20 -0.32 -26.52
C SER A 145 -0.42 -1.31 -25.53
N LYS A 146 -0.78 -0.85 -24.32
CA LYS A 146 -1.33 -1.70 -23.26
C LYS A 146 -2.71 -1.22 -22.86
N SER A 147 -3.75 -1.81 -23.46
CA SER A 147 -5.17 -1.42 -23.27
C SER A 147 -5.60 -1.31 -21.79
N ASN A 148 -4.96 -2.08 -20.92
CA ASN A 148 -5.33 -2.23 -19.51
C ASN A 148 -4.52 -1.37 -18.54
N GLN A 149 -3.59 -0.52 -18.99
CA GLN A 149 -2.82 0.33 -18.08
C GLN A 149 -3.17 1.81 -18.26
N VAL A 150 -3.14 2.56 -17.15
CA VAL A 150 -3.03 4.02 -17.13
C VAL A 150 -1.69 4.37 -16.50
N ALA A 151 -1.05 5.41 -17.00
CA ALA A 151 0.25 5.87 -16.56
C ALA A 151 0.17 7.32 -16.08
N ILE A 152 0.95 7.66 -15.05
CA ILE A 152 1.10 9.00 -14.50
C ILE A 152 2.61 9.26 -14.36
N ILE A 153 3.08 10.40 -14.85
CA ILE A 153 4.46 10.85 -14.63
C ILE A 153 4.52 11.49 -13.24
N ILE A 154 5.49 11.10 -12.43
CA ILE A 154 5.73 11.59 -11.05
C ILE A 154 7.19 12.03 -10.95
#